data_AF-A0A969FUX1-F1
#
_entry.id   AF-A0A969FUX1-F1
#
_cell.length_a   1.000
_cell.length_b   1.000
_cell.length_c   1.000
_cell.angle_alpha   90.00
_cell.angle_beta   90.00
_cell.angle_gamma   90.00
#
_symmetry.space_group_name_H-M   'P 1'
#
loop_
_entity.id
_entity.type
_entity.pdbx_description
1 polymer ?
#
loop_
_entity_poly.entity_id
_entity_poly.type
_entity_poly.pdbx_seq_one_letter_code
_entity_poly.pdbx_strand_id
1 'polypeptide(L)'
;MPTLVAYDELCAAELVRFWTPQQLREALEQEHFGSVLDAAEADELARLLHEWMQRAMGQVTLRDALLVDPRRGERVYSLICTTLTVEHCPLLPEVGEALKPLNGKVLSPGEVREALEQWRKQPATRDPNDRPYGHSHHHHTLTTHLAALYAVLQRAEARGLSVVQYEGEQASYPFPANLDALLPPMPVPYAESEPRFEPPTGWRRILAIILVLLGVALLGVPLLMGQVPAQTAGLPLGLLTLGLLVGIHAGWAGYCGGVCIWLVANLPSFHYDRFTLWPAVPLMLVGLTFLWLDRNVRILVRWIWQRRWYGR
;
A
#
# COMPACT_ATOMS: atom_id res chain seq x y z
N MET A 1 -14.92 36.30 -17.94
CA MET A 1 -13.87 37.06 -17.23
C MET A 1 -12.90 36.06 -16.62
N PRO A 2 -11.58 36.31 -16.62
CA PRO A 2 -10.62 35.40 -15.98
C PRO A 2 -10.94 35.31 -14.49
N THR A 3 -10.89 34.11 -13.94
CA THR A 3 -11.23 33.81 -12.54
C THR A 3 -10.11 32.97 -11.95
N LEU A 4 -9.66 33.31 -10.75
CA LEU A 4 -8.76 32.47 -9.99
C LEU A 4 -9.58 31.49 -9.16
N VAL A 5 -9.24 30.21 -9.26
CA VAL A 5 -9.99 29.13 -8.62
C VAL A 5 -9.07 28.35 -7.70
N ALA A 6 -9.51 28.14 -6.46
CA ALA A 6 -8.82 27.32 -5.47
C ALA A 6 -9.56 25.99 -5.29
N TYR A 7 -8.85 24.88 -5.45
CA TYR A 7 -9.41 23.53 -5.41
C TYR A 7 -8.51 22.55 -4.66
N ASP A 8 -9.10 21.45 -4.19
CA ASP A 8 -8.38 20.40 -3.46
C ASP A 8 -7.74 19.39 -4.42
N GLU A 9 -6.52 19.69 -4.86
CA GLU A 9 -5.75 18.82 -5.76
C GLU A 9 -5.42 17.46 -5.14
N LEU A 10 -5.14 17.42 -3.83
CA LEU A 10 -4.82 16.18 -3.14
C LEU A 10 -6.03 15.24 -3.13
N CYS A 11 -7.21 15.77 -2.81
CA CYS A 11 -8.46 15.03 -2.90
C CYS A 11 -8.73 14.58 -4.35
N ALA A 12 -8.51 15.44 -5.35
CA ALA A 12 -8.67 15.07 -6.76
C ALA A 12 -7.76 13.89 -7.15
N ALA A 13 -6.50 13.93 -6.72
CA ALA A 13 -5.54 12.85 -6.93
C ALA A 13 -5.96 11.56 -6.22
N GLU A 14 -6.49 11.64 -5.00
CA GLU A 14 -7.00 10.48 -4.25
C GLU A 14 -8.22 9.84 -4.90
N LEU A 15 -9.19 10.65 -5.37
CA LEU A 15 -10.34 10.16 -6.14
C LEU A 15 -9.85 9.41 -7.38
N VAL A 16 -9.01 10.04 -8.21
CA VAL A 16 -8.48 9.42 -9.43
C VAL A 16 -7.73 8.12 -9.13
N ARG A 17 -6.99 8.07 -8.02
CA ARG A 17 -6.16 6.93 -7.63
C ARG A 17 -6.94 5.74 -7.11
N PHE A 18 -7.94 5.98 -6.26
CA PHE A 18 -8.58 4.91 -5.49
C PHE A 18 -10.01 4.61 -5.93
N TRP A 19 -10.68 5.54 -6.60
CA TRP A 19 -12.07 5.36 -6.97
C TRP A 19 -12.21 4.73 -8.35
N THR A 20 -13.34 4.08 -8.55
CA THR A 20 -13.80 3.56 -9.84
C THR A 20 -14.83 4.52 -10.47
N PRO A 21 -15.04 4.47 -11.80
CA PRO A 21 -16.11 5.23 -12.43
C PRO A 21 -17.49 5.00 -11.82
N GLN A 22 -17.75 3.76 -11.35
CA GLN A 22 -19.01 3.42 -10.67
C GLN A 22 -19.15 4.15 -9.33
N GLN A 23 -18.12 4.11 -8.48
CA GLN A 23 -18.13 4.80 -7.18
C GLN A 23 -18.31 6.30 -7.34
N LEU A 24 -17.65 6.90 -8.33
CA LEU A 24 -17.82 8.33 -8.61
C LEU A 24 -19.24 8.66 -9.05
N ARG A 25 -19.86 7.81 -9.89
CA ARG A 25 -21.25 7.99 -10.29
C ARG A 25 -22.22 7.85 -9.11
N GLU A 26 -22.05 6.84 -8.27
CA GLU A 26 -22.87 6.65 -7.07
C GLU A 26 -22.75 7.85 -6.12
N ALA A 27 -21.55 8.42 -5.98
CA ALA A 27 -21.35 9.63 -5.19
C ALA A 27 -22.03 10.88 -5.80
N LEU A 28 -22.08 10.99 -7.13
CA LEU A 28 -22.84 12.06 -7.81
C LEU A 28 -24.34 11.91 -7.58
N GLU A 29 -24.88 10.68 -7.69
CA GLU A 29 -26.30 10.39 -7.43
C GLU A 29 -26.69 10.65 -5.97
N GLN A 30 -25.75 10.52 -5.03
CA GLN A 30 -25.94 10.80 -3.61
C GLN A 30 -25.67 12.25 -3.21
N GLU A 31 -25.43 13.16 -4.18
CA GLU A 31 -25.08 14.56 -3.94
C GLU A 31 -23.86 14.74 -3.02
N HIS A 32 -22.92 13.78 -3.03
CA HIS A 32 -21.76 13.78 -2.12
C HIS A 32 -20.84 14.99 -2.31
N PHE A 33 -20.80 15.54 -3.53
CA PHE A 33 -20.02 16.72 -3.88
C PHE A 33 -20.81 18.04 -3.77
N GLY A 34 -22.03 18.00 -3.24
CA GLY A 34 -22.92 19.16 -3.14
C GLY A 34 -23.39 19.69 -4.49
N SER A 35 -23.85 20.94 -4.52
CA SER A 35 -24.37 21.63 -5.71
C SER A 35 -23.30 22.45 -6.46
N VAL A 36 -22.04 22.01 -6.43
CA VAL A 36 -20.92 22.75 -7.04
C VAL A 36 -20.96 22.63 -8.57
N LEU A 37 -21.32 21.45 -9.09
CA LEU A 37 -21.61 21.27 -10.51
C LEU A 37 -23.02 21.77 -10.82
N ASP A 38 -23.18 22.40 -11.98
CA ASP A 38 -24.51 22.62 -12.52
C ASP A 38 -25.14 21.30 -13.02
N ALA A 39 -26.45 21.31 -13.28
CA ALA A 39 -27.16 20.11 -13.71
C ALA A 39 -26.62 19.55 -15.05
N ALA A 40 -26.15 20.43 -15.95
CA ALA A 40 -25.65 20.01 -17.26
C ALA A 40 -24.27 19.35 -17.13
N GLU A 41 -23.40 19.87 -16.26
CA GLU A 41 -22.09 19.32 -15.93
C GLU A 41 -22.20 17.99 -15.18
N ALA A 42 -23.15 17.88 -14.25
CA ALA A 42 -23.44 16.63 -13.55
C ALA A 42 -23.93 15.54 -14.54
N ASP A 43 -24.85 15.89 -15.43
CA ASP A 43 -25.34 15.01 -16.49
C ASP A 43 -24.21 14.61 -17.47
N GLU A 44 -23.34 15.57 -17.83
CA GLU A 44 -22.18 15.32 -18.67
C GLU A 44 -21.21 14.33 -18.01
N LEU A 45 -20.87 14.54 -16.73
CA LEU A 45 -19.99 13.66 -15.97
C LEU A 45 -20.60 12.25 -15.87
N ALA A 46 -21.88 12.14 -15.50
CA ALA A 46 -22.58 10.86 -15.41
C ALA A 46 -22.56 10.10 -16.75
N ARG A 47 -22.79 10.81 -17.87
CA ARG A 47 -22.71 10.24 -19.22
C ARG A 47 -21.30 9.74 -19.55
N LEU A 48 -20.26 10.53 -19.27
CA LEU A 48 -18.88 10.14 -19.53
C LEU A 48 -18.45 8.90 -18.72
N LEU A 49 -18.82 8.86 -17.44
CA LEU A 49 -18.58 7.70 -16.57
C LEU A 49 -19.31 6.45 -17.09
N HIS A 50 -20.57 6.60 -17.53
CA HIS A 50 -21.32 5.51 -18.14
C HIS A 50 -20.64 4.96 -19.39
N GLU A 51 -20.19 5.84 -20.28
CA GLU A 51 -19.51 5.45 -21.52
C GLU A 51 -18.17 4.73 -21.28
N TRP A 52 -17.47 5.04 -20.19
CA TRP A 52 -16.29 4.28 -19.77
C TRP A 52 -16.66 2.90 -19.22
N MET A 53 -17.67 2.80 -18.36
CA MET A 53 -18.11 1.51 -17.82
C MET A 53 -18.57 0.54 -18.92
N GLN A 54 -19.18 1.04 -20.00
CA GLN A 54 -19.57 0.20 -21.15
C GLN A 54 -18.38 -0.32 -21.97
N ARG A 55 -17.25 0.41 -21.99
CA ARG A 55 -16.06 0.04 -22.77
C ARG A 55 -15.03 -0.73 -21.96
N ALA A 56 -14.89 -0.43 -20.68
CA ALA A 56 -14.04 -1.17 -19.77
C ALA A 56 -14.75 -2.48 -19.42
N MET A 57 -14.29 -3.61 -19.98
CA MET A 57 -14.81 -4.95 -19.68
C MET A 57 -14.40 -5.43 -18.27
N GLY A 58 -14.66 -4.62 -17.23
CA GLY A 58 -14.32 -4.92 -15.84
C GLY A 58 -14.24 -3.70 -14.93
N GLN A 59 -14.01 -3.93 -13.63
CA GLN A 59 -13.75 -2.87 -12.65
C GLN A 59 -12.36 -2.29 -12.89
N VAL A 60 -12.30 -1.05 -13.39
CA VAL A 60 -11.07 -0.27 -13.56
C VAL A 60 -11.07 0.94 -12.63
N THR A 61 -9.89 1.36 -12.19
CA THR A 61 -9.74 2.62 -11.45
C THR A 61 -9.98 3.81 -12.38
N LEU A 62 -10.33 4.97 -11.83
CA LEU A 62 -10.43 6.21 -12.60
C LEU A 62 -9.11 6.53 -13.30
N ARG A 63 -7.96 6.36 -12.63
CA ARG A 63 -6.63 6.48 -13.26
C ARG A 63 -6.52 5.63 -14.54
N ASP A 64 -6.87 4.35 -14.45
CA ASP A 64 -6.76 3.46 -15.60
C ASP A 64 -7.75 3.85 -16.70
N ALA A 65 -8.96 4.28 -16.35
CA ALA A 65 -9.93 4.81 -17.31
C ALA A 65 -9.41 6.08 -18.03
N LEU A 66 -8.74 6.99 -17.30
CA LEU A 66 -8.10 8.18 -17.85
C LEU A 66 -6.96 7.84 -18.83
N LEU A 67 -6.20 6.77 -18.56
CA LEU A 67 -5.13 6.30 -19.45
C LEU A 67 -5.67 5.71 -20.75
N VAL A 68 -6.83 5.04 -20.71
CA VAL A 68 -7.42 4.39 -21.89
C VAL A 68 -8.00 5.41 -22.88
N ASP A 69 -8.58 6.50 -22.39
CA ASP A 69 -9.17 7.56 -23.22
C ASP A 69 -8.76 8.96 -22.71
N PRO A 70 -7.56 9.44 -23.07
CA PRO A 70 -7.03 10.69 -22.55
C PRO A 70 -7.86 11.91 -22.95
N ARG A 71 -8.48 11.91 -24.15
CA ARG A 71 -9.30 13.03 -24.63
C ARG A 71 -10.54 13.24 -23.77
N ARG A 72 -11.22 12.15 -23.41
CA ARG A 72 -12.36 12.24 -22.47
C ARG A 72 -11.88 12.39 -21.04
N GLY A 73 -10.72 11.82 -20.74
CA GLY A 73 -10.10 11.89 -19.43
C GLY A 73 -9.80 13.31 -18.99
N GLU A 74 -9.33 14.17 -19.89
CA GLU A 74 -9.14 15.60 -19.61
C GLU A 74 -10.44 16.27 -19.14
N ARG A 75 -11.56 16.01 -19.84
CA ARG A 75 -12.86 16.59 -19.48
C ARG A 75 -13.39 16.03 -18.16
N VAL A 76 -13.31 14.72 -17.95
CA VAL A 76 -13.73 14.10 -16.68
C VAL A 76 -12.90 14.61 -15.52
N TYR A 77 -11.58 14.69 -15.68
CA TYR A 77 -10.69 15.24 -14.65
C TYR A 77 -11.04 16.70 -14.33
N SER A 78 -11.31 17.51 -15.36
CA SER A 78 -11.75 18.89 -15.19
C SER A 78 -13.06 18.99 -14.39
N LEU A 79 -14.04 18.12 -14.68
CA LEU A 79 -15.31 18.06 -13.94
C LEU A 79 -15.10 17.61 -12.48
N ILE A 80 -14.20 16.64 -12.23
CA ILE A 80 -13.81 16.24 -10.86
C ILE A 80 -13.19 17.42 -10.12
N CYS A 81 -12.23 18.13 -10.70
CA CYS A 81 -11.63 19.30 -10.05
C CYS A 81 -12.65 20.43 -9.82
N THR A 82 -13.63 20.58 -10.70
CA THR A 82 -14.75 21.51 -10.52
C THR A 82 -15.54 21.15 -9.26
N THR A 83 -15.87 19.87 -9.04
CA THR A 83 -16.56 19.41 -7.82
C THR A 83 -15.77 19.69 -6.53
N LEU A 84 -14.44 19.75 -6.62
CA LEU A 84 -13.52 19.96 -5.51
C LEU A 84 -13.08 21.41 -5.35
N THR A 85 -13.73 22.32 -6.08
CA THR A 85 -13.47 23.74 -6.00
C THR A 85 -14.12 24.35 -4.77
N VAL A 86 -13.35 25.16 -4.05
CA VAL A 86 -13.73 25.71 -2.75
C VAL A 86 -13.89 27.22 -2.80
N GLU A 87 -13.01 27.93 -3.53
CA GLU A 87 -13.08 29.38 -3.65
C GLU A 87 -12.93 29.83 -5.10
N HIS A 88 -13.68 30.88 -5.45
CA HIS A 88 -13.59 31.58 -6.74
C HIS A 88 -13.31 33.05 -6.48
N CYS A 89 -12.36 33.62 -7.21
CA CYS A 89 -12.08 35.05 -7.21
C CYS A 89 -12.04 35.55 -8.66
N PRO A 90 -13.06 36.29 -9.13
CA PRO A 90 -12.96 36.93 -10.45
C PRO A 90 -11.73 37.85 -10.46
N LEU A 91 -11.03 37.94 -11.58
CA LEU A 91 -9.83 38.77 -11.73
C LEU A 91 -10.17 40.01 -12.55
N LEU A 92 -9.62 41.16 -12.13
CA LEU A 92 -9.58 42.35 -12.98
C LEU A 92 -8.73 42.07 -14.24
N PRO A 93 -9.05 42.65 -15.41
CA PRO A 93 -8.33 42.39 -16.66
C PRO A 93 -6.81 42.59 -16.56
N GLU A 94 -6.38 43.65 -15.87
CA GLU A 94 -4.97 43.97 -15.64
C GLU A 94 -4.24 42.87 -14.85
N VAL A 95 -4.91 42.30 -13.84
CA VAL A 95 -4.38 41.21 -13.01
C VAL A 95 -4.41 39.89 -13.76
N GLY A 96 -5.48 39.65 -14.54
CA GLY A 96 -5.60 38.48 -15.41
C GLY A 96 -4.48 38.40 -16.45
N GLU A 97 -4.12 39.53 -17.08
CA GLU A 97 -2.99 39.61 -18.01
C GLU A 97 -1.65 39.41 -17.31
N ALA A 98 -1.49 39.91 -16.08
CA ALA A 98 -0.27 39.69 -15.28
C ALA A 98 -0.06 38.21 -14.94
N LEU A 99 -1.15 37.47 -14.68
CA LEU A 99 -1.11 36.05 -14.33
C LEU A 99 -1.13 35.11 -15.55
N LYS A 100 -1.41 35.63 -16.75
CA LYS A 100 -1.46 34.88 -18.01
C LYS A 100 -0.26 33.97 -18.29
N PRO A 101 1.00 34.34 -17.96
CA PRO A 101 2.16 33.42 -18.13
C PRO A 101 2.07 32.15 -17.27
N LEU A 102 1.23 32.16 -16.24
CA LEU A 102 0.99 31.05 -15.32
C LEU A 102 -0.29 30.27 -15.68
N ASN A 103 -1.04 30.70 -16.69
CA ASN A 103 -2.25 30.01 -17.15
C ASN A 103 -1.93 28.57 -17.57
N GLY A 104 -2.84 27.64 -17.27
CA GLY A 104 -2.69 26.22 -17.56
C GLY A 104 -1.72 25.47 -16.66
N LYS A 105 -1.28 26.06 -15.54
CA LYS A 105 -0.45 25.39 -14.52
C LYS A 105 -1.16 25.34 -13.19
N VAL A 106 -0.88 24.28 -12.43
CA VAL A 106 -1.19 24.25 -11.01
C VAL A 106 -0.17 25.12 -10.29
N LEU A 107 -0.65 26.06 -9.49
CA LEU A 107 0.19 27.00 -8.75
C LEU A 107 -0.10 26.88 -7.27
N SER A 108 0.94 27.01 -6.47
CA SER A 108 0.80 27.27 -5.04
C SER A 108 0.30 28.71 -4.82
N PRO A 109 -0.44 28.98 -3.73
CA PRO A 109 -0.83 30.34 -3.38
C PRO A 109 0.36 31.31 -3.23
N GLY A 110 1.52 30.79 -2.84
CA GLY A 110 2.78 31.54 -2.72
C GLY A 110 3.33 32.02 -4.07
N GLU A 111 3.32 31.16 -5.09
CA GLU A 111 3.77 31.53 -6.44
C GLU A 111 2.89 32.64 -7.06
N VAL A 112 1.57 32.56 -6.85
CA VAL A 112 0.65 33.63 -7.31
C VAL A 112 0.94 34.94 -6.57
N ARG A 113 1.17 34.88 -5.25
CA ARG A 113 1.54 36.06 -4.45
C ARG A 113 2.84 36.70 -4.94
N GLU A 114 3.85 35.89 -5.22
CA GLU A 114 5.13 36.37 -5.74
C GLU A 114 4.96 37.02 -7.13
N ALA A 115 4.21 36.39 -8.03
CA ALA A 115 3.94 36.95 -9.36
C ALA A 115 3.23 38.30 -9.28
N LEU A 116 2.23 38.45 -8.39
CA LEU A 116 1.54 39.72 -8.16
C LEU A 116 2.46 40.79 -7.58
N GLU A 117 3.36 40.43 -6.66
CA GLU A 117 4.34 41.35 -6.11
C GLU A 117 5.37 41.81 -7.15
N GLN A 118 5.83 40.90 -8.01
CA GLN A 118 6.74 41.21 -9.11
C GLN A 118 6.06 42.15 -10.11
N TRP A 119 4.82 41.86 -10.50
CA TRP A 119 4.02 42.74 -11.36
C TRP A 119 3.82 44.13 -10.75
N ARG A 120 3.53 44.21 -9.44
CA ARG A 120 3.38 45.50 -8.74
C ARG A 120 4.68 46.32 -8.70
N LYS A 121 5.83 45.66 -8.67
CA LYS A 121 7.16 46.30 -8.66
C LYS A 121 7.63 46.71 -10.05
N GLN A 122 7.05 46.17 -11.13
CA GLN A 122 7.39 46.59 -12.48
C GLN A 122 7.00 48.05 -12.70
N PRO A 123 7.92 48.91 -13.18
CA PRO A 123 7.54 50.26 -13.58
C PRO A 123 6.55 50.12 -14.72
N ALA A 124 5.33 50.61 -14.51
CA ALA A 124 4.32 50.63 -15.55
C ALA A 124 4.96 51.22 -16.82
N THR A 125 5.04 50.43 -17.89
CA THR A 125 5.14 50.93 -19.27
C THR A 125 3.80 51.61 -19.59
N ARG A 126 3.51 52.67 -18.84
CA ARG A 126 2.33 53.48 -18.98
C ARG A 126 2.61 54.38 -20.17
N ASP A 127 1.81 54.24 -21.21
CA ASP A 127 1.80 55.20 -22.31
C ASP A 127 1.68 56.61 -21.69
N PRO A 128 2.68 57.50 -21.90
CA PRO A 128 2.66 58.83 -21.32
C PRO A 128 1.47 59.69 -21.81
N ASN A 129 0.75 59.27 -22.85
CA ASN A 129 -0.45 59.95 -23.35
C ASN A 129 -1.73 59.59 -22.59
N ASP A 130 -1.71 58.60 -21.70
CA ASP A 130 -2.91 58.18 -20.96
C ASP A 130 -3.02 58.94 -19.63
N ARG A 131 -3.54 60.17 -19.68
CA ARG A 131 -3.89 61.01 -18.51
C ARG A 131 -5.25 61.69 -18.73
N PRO A 132 -5.96 62.15 -17.67
CA PRO A 132 -6.46 61.38 -16.54
C PRO A 132 -7.91 61.80 -16.20
N TYR A 133 -8.88 60.89 -16.31
CA TYR A 133 -10.15 61.05 -15.59
C TYR A 133 -10.36 59.77 -14.78
N GLY A 134 -10.11 59.82 -13.46
CA GLY A 134 -10.46 58.71 -12.54
C GLY A 134 -9.32 58.05 -11.74
N HIS A 135 -8.13 58.65 -11.63
CA HIS A 135 -7.00 58.02 -10.91
C HIS A 135 -7.30 57.59 -9.46
N SER A 136 -8.18 58.28 -8.74
CA SER A 136 -8.52 57.92 -7.35
C SER A 136 -9.42 56.69 -7.25
N HIS A 137 -10.41 56.55 -8.13
CA HIS A 137 -11.33 55.41 -8.14
C HIS A 137 -10.66 54.13 -8.66
N HIS A 138 -9.82 54.23 -9.69
CA HIS A 138 -9.12 53.08 -10.25
C HIS A 138 -8.11 52.49 -9.25
N HIS A 139 -7.32 53.34 -8.58
CA HIS A 139 -6.39 52.88 -7.54
C HIS A 139 -7.10 52.25 -6.34
N HIS A 140 -8.23 52.81 -5.91
CA HIS A 140 -9.00 52.25 -4.80
C HIS A 140 -9.65 50.89 -5.16
N THR A 141 -10.15 50.76 -6.40
CA THR A 141 -10.74 49.50 -6.89
C THR A 141 -9.69 48.41 -7.00
N LEU A 142 -8.51 48.72 -7.57
CA LEU A 142 -7.40 47.78 -7.70
C LEU A 142 -6.85 47.34 -6.33
N THR A 143 -6.67 48.26 -5.39
CA THR A 143 -6.18 47.94 -4.04
C THR A 143 -7.15 47.07 -3.25
N THR A 144 -8.45 47.38 -3.32
CA THR A 144 -9.50 46.57 -2.68
C THR A 144 -9.58 45.17 -3.30
N HIS A 145 -9.48 45.09 -4.63
CA HIS A 145 -9.48 43.81 -5.35
C HIS A 145 -8.27 42.94 -5.00
N LEU A 146 -7.07 43.52 -4.97
CA LEU A 146 -5.85 42.82 -4.55
C LEU A 146 -5.94 42.34 -3.09
N ALA A 147 -6.53 43.14 -2.20
CA ALA A 147 -6.75 42.72 -0.81
C ALA A 147 -7.70 41.50 -0.72
N ALA A 148 -8.79 41.49 -1.49
CA ALA A 148 -9.69 40.35 -1.58
C ALA A 148 -8.99 39.11 -2.16
N LEU A 149 -8.18 39.29 -3.20
CA LEU A 149 -7.39 38.22 -3.82
C LEU A 149 -6.38 37.62 -2.85
N TYR A 150 -5.65 38.45 -2.10
CA TYR A 150 -4.71 37.97 -1.08
C TYR A 150 -5.42 37.23 0.06
N ALA A 151 -6.64 37.65 0.44
CA ALA A 151 -7.43 36.94 1.43
C ALA A 151 -7.83 35.53 0.96
N VAL A 152 -8.22 35.38 -0.31
CA VAL A 152 -8.50 34.08 -0.94
C VAL A 152 -7.24 33.21 -0.96
N LEU A 153 -6.10 33.77 -1.39
CA LEU A 153 -4.82 33.06 -1.42
C LEU A 153 -4.38 32.60 -0.01
N GLN A 154 -4.58 33.43 1.02
CA GLN A 154 -4.25 33.09 2.39
C GLN A 154 -5.13 31.95 2.93
N ARG A 155 -6.43 31.95 2.60
CA ARG A 155 -7.33 30.84 2.97
C ARG A 155 -6.99 29.56 2.21
N ALA A 156 -6.65 29.67 0.93
CA ALA A 156 -6.18 28.54 0.12
C ALA A 156 -4.92 27.92 0.73
N GLU A 157 -3.94 28.76 1.10
CA GLU A 157 -2.68 28.31 1.73
C GLU A 157 -2.94 27.63 3.08
N ALA A 158 -3.78 28.22 3.94
CA ALA A 158 -4.12 27.65 5.24
C ALA A 158 -4.81 26.28 5.13
N ARG A 159 -5.47 26.00 4.01
CA ARG A 159 -6.17 24.74 3.73
C ARG A 159 -5.36 23.79 2.84
N GLY A 160 -4.16 24.17 2.41
CA GLY A 160 -3.34 23.38 1.50
C GLY A 160 -3.94 23.23 0.10
N LEU A 161 -4.75 24.20 -0.36
CA LEU A 161 -5.40 24.17 -1.67
C LEU A 161 -4.46 24.66 -2.77
N SER A 162 -4.65 24.09 -3.96
CA SER A 162 -3.95 24.49 -5.17
C SER A 162 -4.78 25.50 -5.97
N VAL A 163 -4.10 26.34 -6.74
CA VAL A 163 -4.72 27.49 -7.42
C VAL A 163 -4.47 27.41 -8.92
N VAL A 164 -5.52 27.69 -9.70
CA VAL A 164 -5.47 27.72 -11.17
C VAL A 164 -6.20 28.96 -11.69
N GLN A 165 -5.67 29.58 -12.75
CA GLN A 165 -6.39 30.60 -13.49
C GLN A 165 -7.33 29.94 -14.51
N TYR A 166 -8.61 30.28 -14.42
CA TYR A 166 -9.68 29.80 -15.27
C TYR A 166 -10.15 30.92 -16.19
N GLU A 167 -9.95 30.75 -17.50
CA GLU A 167 -10.28 31.76 -18.52
C GLU A 167 -11.44 31.31 -19.44
N GLY A 168 -12.67 31.62 -19.02
CA GLY A 168 -13.87 31.42 -19.85
C GLY A 168 -14.39 29.98 -19.92
N GLU A 169 -15.28 29.72 -20.88
CA GLU A 169 -15.99 28.43 -21.05
C GLU A 169 -15.10 27.27 -21.54
N GLN A 170 -13.90 27.56 -22.05
CA GLN A 170 -12.94 26.57 -22.54
C GLN A 170 -11.81 26.29 -21.56
N ALA A 171 -11.79 26.96 -20.42
CA ALA A 171 -10.78 26.71 -19.43
C ALA A 171 -10.96 25.29 -18.86
N SER A 172 -9.84 24.60 -18.68
CA SER A 172 -9.82 23.26 -18.10
C SER A 172 -8.77 23.26 -17.01
N TYR A 173 -9.02 22.47 -15.96
CA TYR A 173 -7.98 22.18 -15.00
C TYR A 173 -6.81 21.48 -15.73
N PRO A 174 -5.56 21.80 -15.33
CA PRO A 174 -4.38 21.18 -15.91
C PRO A 174 -4.39 19.67 -15.67
N PHE A 175 -4.38 18.90 -16.74
CA PHE A 175 -4.38 17.45 -16.67
C PHE A 175 -3.06 16.93 -16.08
N PRO A 176 -3.08 15.87 -15.24
CA PRO A 176 -1.85 15.35 -14.64
C PRO A 176 -0.89 14.85 -15.72
N ALA A 177 0.31 15.42 -15.77
CA ALA A 177 1.32 15.05 -16.77
C ALA A 177 1.83 13.60 -16.58
N ASN A 178 1.70 13.04 -15.38
CA ASN A 178 2.14 11.68 -15.07
C ASN A 178 1.10 10.95 -14.20
N LEU A 179 0.14 10.29 -14.86
CA LEU A 179 -0.85 9.45 -14.19
C LEU A 179 -0.22 8.24 -13.48
N ASP A 180 0.95 7.75 -13.93
CA ASP A 180 1.65 6.64 -13.28
C ASP A 180 2.18 7.03 -11.89
N ALA A 181 2.46 8.32 -11.65
CA ALA A 181 2.81 8.80 -10.32
C ALA A 181 1.66 8.62 -9.31
N LEU A 182 0.42 8.47 -9.79
CA LEU A 182 -0.76 8.19 -8.98
C LEU A 182 -0.95 6.69 -8.71
N LEU A 183 -0.01 5.81 -9.08
CA LEU A 183 -0.07 4.39 -8.69
C LEU A 183 -0.16 4.26 -7.16
N PRO A 184 -1.08 3.45 -6.59
CA PRO A 184 -0.95 3.04 -5.19
C PRO A 184 0.47 2.51 -4.96
N PRO A 185 1.08 2.76 -3.78
CA PRO A 185 2.39 2.20 -3.53
C PRO A 185 2.26 0.69 -3.73
N MET A 186 3.12 0.12 -4.57
CA MET A 186 3.09 -1.31 -4.87
C MET A 186 2.93 -2.06 -3.55
N PRO A 187 1.88 -2.89 -3.39
CA PRO A 187 1.77 -3.71 -2.20
C PRO A 187 3.08 -4.46 -2.10
N VAL A 188 3.75 -4.34 -0.95
CA VAL A 188 5.03 -5.01 -0.70
C VAL A 188 4.87 -6.44 -1.20
N PRO A 189 5.69 -6.91 -2.15
CA PRO A 189 5.53 -8.25 -2.71
C PRO A 189 5.35 -9.22 -1.56
N TYR A 190 4.36 -10.09 -1.65
CA TYR A 190 4.10 -11.18 -0.70
C TYR A 190 5.22 -12.24 -0.82
N ALA A 191 6.48 -11.82 -0.74
CA ALA A 191 7.67 -12.61 -1.05
C ALA A 191 8.37 -13.17 0.19
N GLU A 192 7.85 -12.95 1.40
CA GLU A 192 8.47 -13.44 2.64
C GLU A 192 7.53 -14.25 3.54
N SER A 193 6.52 -14.91 2.97
CA SER A 193 5.73 -15.91 3.69
C SER A 193 5.95 -17.34 3.20
N GLU A 194 7.01 -17.60 2.42
CA GLU A 194 7.55 -18.96 2.41
C GLU A 194 8.12 -19.23 3.80
N PRO A 195 7.62 -20.25 4.53
CA PRO A 195 8.13 -20.55 5.85
C PRO A 195 9.57 -21.03 5.74
N ARG A 196 10.52 -20.11 5.94
CA ARG A 196 11.94 -20.38 5.94
C ARG A 196 12.27 -21.11 7.25
N PHE A 197 13.03 -22.20 7.15
CA PHE A 197 13.53 -22.88 8.35
C PHE A 197 14.46 -21.92 9.11
N GLU A 198 14.01 -21.40 10.24
CA GLU A 198 14.84 -20.61 11.14
C GLU A 198 15.65 -21.57 12.03
N PRO A 199 16.99 -21.54 11.98
CA PRO A 199 17.80 -22.35 12.88
C PRO A 199 17.57 -21.90 14.34
N PRO A 200 17.66 -22.82 15.33
CA PRO A 200 17.46 -22.46 16.72
C PRO A 200 18.50 -21.40 17.15
N THR A 201 18.03 -20.27 17.68
CA THR A 201 18.86 -19.19 18.22
C THR A 201 18.75 -19.11 19.76
N GLY A 202 19.78 -18.56 20.40
CA GLY A 202 19.81 -18.30 21.85
C GLY A 202 19.77 -19.55 22.73
N TRP A 203 19.04 -19.47 23.85
CA TRP A 203 18.96 -20.52 24.88
C TRP A 203 18.40 -21.86 24.37
N ARG A 204 17.54 -21.83 23.35
CA ARG A 204 16.97 -23.04 22.76
C ARG A 204 18.00 -23.88 22.03
N ARG A 205 18.95 -23.22 21.35
CA ARG A 205 20.10 -23.89 20.73
C ARG A 205 20.94 -24.60 21.78
N ILE A 206 21.19 -23.93 22.90
CA ILE A 206 21.97 -24.48 24.01
C ILE A 206 21.25 -25.71 24.59
N LEU A 207 19.95 -25.63 24.84
CA LEU A 207 19.17 -26.75 25.37
C LEU A 207 19.14 -27.95 24.40
N ALA A 208 18.91 -27.71 23.10
CA ALA A 208 18.94 -28.75 22.07
C ALA A 208 20.32 -29.43 21.98
N ILE A 209 21.40 -28.65 22.02
CA ILE A 209 22.77 -29.17 22.01
C ILE A 209 23.05 -30.01 23.25
N ILE A 210 22.67 -29.54 24.45
CA ILE A 210 22.87 -30.28 25.70
C ILE A 210 22.14 -31.62 25.66
N LEU A 211 20.88 -31.64 25.21
CA LEU A 211 20.09 -32.86 25.09
C LEU A 211 20.72 -33.87 24.13
N VAL A 212 21.19 -33.40 22.97
CA VAL A 212 21.86 -34.26 21.98
C VAL A 212 23.18 -34.80 22.52
N LEU A 213 24.01 -33.95 23.13
CA LEU A 213 25.28 -34.37 23.72
C LEU A 213 25.08 -35.38 24.85
N LEU A 214 24.06 -35.19 25.68
CA LEU A 214 23.71 -36.12 26.75
C LEU A 214 23.27 -37.47 26.18
N GLY A 215 22.41 -37.47 25.15
CA GLY A 215 21.98 -38.68 24.46
C GLY A 215 23.14 -39.43 23.79
N VAL A 216 24.06 -38.72 23.14
CA VAL A 216 25.27 -39.31 22.53
C VAL A 216 26.22 -39.85 23.60
N ALA A 217 26.44 -39.14 24.70
CA ALA A 217 27.31 -39.61 25.78
C ALA A 217 26.77 -40.89 26.44
N LEU A 218 25.45 -40.96 26.67
CA LEU A 218 24.78 -42.14 27.21
C LEU A 218 24.89 -43.38 26.32
N LEU A 219 25.01 -43.22 25.00
CA LEU A 219 25.26 -44.32 24.07
C LEU A 219 26.76 -44.61 23.90
N GLY A 220 27.57 -43.56 23.72
CA GLY A 220 28.97 -43.67 23.33
C GLY A 220 29.89 -44.10 24.47
N VAL A 221 29.67 -43.64 25.70
CA VAL A 221 30.55 -43.95 26.84
C VAL A 221 30.51 -45.45 27.20
N PRO A 222 29.34 -46.12 27.31
CA PRO A 222 29.30 -47.56 27.58
C PRO A 222 29.94 -48.38 26.45
N LEU A 223 29.69 -47.99 25.19
CA LEU A 223 30.26 -48.66 24.02
C LEU A 223 31.80 -48.56 24.00
N LEU A 224 32.36 -47.40 24.31
CA LEU A 224 33.81 -47.19 24.41
C LEU A 224 34.44 -47.96 25.58
N MET A 225 33.68 -48.21 26.65
CA MET A 225 34.09 -49.03 27.79
C MET A 225 33.88 -50.54 27.57
N GLY A 226 33.45 -50.96 26.37
CA GLY A 226 33.21 -52.38 26.05
C GLY A 226 31.99 -52.97 26.76
N GLN A 227 31.13 -52.15 27.34
CA GLN A 227 29.89 -52.59 27.98
C GLN A 227 28.76 -52.56 26.95
N VAL A 228 28.15 -53.72 26.67
CA VAL A 228 26.88 -53.78 25.93
C VAL A 228 25.79 -53.35 26.92
N PRO A 229 25.14 -52.20 26.74
CA PRO A 229 24.13 -51.73 27.69
C PRO A 229 22.98 -52.74 27.75
N ALA A 230 22.72 -53.27 28.93
CA ALA A 230 21.58 -54.16 29.19
C ALA A 230 20.24 -53.40 29.17
N GLN A 231 20.28 -52.06 29.24
CA GLN A 231 19.10 -51.21 29.14
C GLN A 231 18.90 -50.76 27.69
N THR A 232 17.67 -50.98 27.26
CA THR A 232 17.09 -50.67 25.97
C THR A 232 17.42 -49.23 25.55
N ALA A 233 17.74 -49.01 24.27
CA ALA A 233 18.17 -47.73 23.69
C ALA A 233 17.17 -46.55 23.81
N GLY A 234 16.13 -46.68 24.64
CA GLY A 234 15.03 -45.75 24.79
C GLY A 234 15.42 -44.40 25.35
N LEU A 235 16.10 -44.32 26.48
CA LEU A 235 16.46 -43.04 27.09
C LEU A 235 17.37 -42.18 26.20
N PRO A 236 18.47 -42.70 25.62
CA PRO A 236 19.30 -41.89 24.74
C PRO A 236 18.58 -41.51 23.43
N LEU A 237 17.75 -42.39 22.87
CA LEU A 237 16.93 -42.08 21.69
C LEU A 237 15.87 -41.01 22.01
N GLY A 238 15.30 -41.02 23.22
CA GLY A 238 14.37 -40.02 23.73
C GLY A 238 15.03 -38.64 23.84
N LEU A 239 16.25 -38.58 24.35
CA LEU A 239 17.01 -37.32 24.45
C LEU A 239 17.37 -36.76 23.06
N LEU A 240 17.76 -37.63 22.12
CA LEU A 240 18.05 -37.23 20.75
C LEU A 240 16.80 -36.70 20.01
N THR A 241 15.67 -37.40 20.13
CA THR A 241 14.40 -36.97 19.53
C THR A 241 13.89 -35.67 20.15
N LEU A 242 14.00 -35.51 21.47
CA LEU A 242 13.60 -34.28 22.16
C LEU A 242 14.52 -33.10 21.80
N GLY A 243 15.84 -33.32 21.69
CA GLY A 243 16.78 -32.31 21.21
C GLY A 243 16.47 -31.84 19.78
N LEU A 244 16.08 -32.77 18.90
CA LEU A 244 15.64 -32.44 17.53
C LEU A 244 14.35 -31.61 17.55
N LEU A 245 13.34 -32.04 18.31
CA LEU A 245 12.03 -31.38 18.39
C LEU A 245 12.10 -29.98 18.99
N VAL A 246 12.91 -29.79 20.03
CA VAL A 246 13.20 -28.47 20.59
C VAL A 246 13.93 -27.60 19.57
N GLY A 247 14.88 -28.18 18.83
CA GLY A 247 15.66 -27.48 17.82
C GLY A 247 14.82 -26.93 16.65
N ILE A 248 13.77 -27.65 16.25
CA ILE A 248 12.89 -27.26 15.13
C ILE A 248 11.64 -26.50 15.56
N HIS A 249 11.51 -26.17 16.85
CA HIS A 249 10.30 -25.57 17.43
C HIS A 249 9.04 -26.39 17.13
N ALA A 250 9.10 -27.71 17.28
CA ALA A 250 7.96 -28.58 17.04
C ALA A 250 6.75 -28.12 17.90
N GLY A 251 5.56 -28.12 17.32
CA GLY A 251 4.32 -27.88 18.06
C GLY A 251 3.96 -29.10 18.92
N TRP A 252 2.85 -28.98 19.64
CA TRP A 252 2.31 -30.07 20.46
C TRP A 252 2.13 -31.38 19.68
N ALA A 253 1.75 -31.28 18.40
CA ALA A 253 1.65 -32.43 17.51
C ALA A 253 3.01 -33.13 17.32
N GLY A 254 4.09 -32.40 17.06
CA GLY A 254 5.43 -32.98 16.93
C GLY A 254 5.95 -33.64 18.21
N TYR A 255 5.67 -33.05 19.39
CA TYR A 255 6.01 -33.69 20.67
C TYR A 255 5.21 -34.98 20.91
N CYS A 256 3.91 -34.98 20.66
CA CYS A 256 3.07 -36.17 20.79
C CYS A 256 3.55 -37.28 19.84
N GLY A 257 3.90 -36.93 18.60
CA GLY A 257 4.45 -37.86 17.62
C GLY A 257 5.79 -38.45 18.04
N GLY A 258 6.71 -37.62 18.56
CA GLY A 258 7.99 -38.07 19.11
C GLY A 258 7.84 -39.03 20.30
N VAL A 259 6.92 -38.72 21.22
CA VAL A 259 6.60 -39.59 22.37
C VAL A 259 6.03 -40.92 21.91
N CYS A 260 5.17 -40.94 20.89
CA CYS A 260 4.63 -42.19 20.33
C CYS A 260 5.75 -43.08 19.77
N ILE A 261 6.68 -42.52 18.99
CA ILE A 261 7.82 -43.27 18.44
C ILE A 261 8.76 -43.75 19.55
N TRP A 262 9.02 -42.90 20.55
CA TRP A 262 9.81 -43.28 21.71
C TRP A 262 9.18 -44.43 22.49
N LEU A 263 7.86 -44.42 22.66
CA LEU A 263 7.13 -45.45 23.39
C LEU A 263 7.15 -46.77 22.62
N VAL A 264 7.05 -46.74 21.29
CA VAL A 264 7.24 -47.94 20.43
C VAL A 264 8.60 -48.58 20.67
N ALA A 265 9.68 -47.79 20.74
CA ALA A 265 11.04 -48.28 20.96
C ALA A 265 11.25 -48.87 22.38
N ASN A 266 10.36 -48.56 23.33
CA ASN A 266 10.41 -49.03 24.71
C ASN A 266 9.34 -50.08 25.05
N LEU A 267 8.57 -50.56 24.06
CA LEU A 267 7.56 -51.59 24.33
C LEU A 267 8.25 -52.92 24.72
N PRO A 268 7.78 -53.58 25.78
CA PRO A 268 8.35 -54.86 26.24
C PRO A 268 8.17 -55.99 25.20
N SER A 269 7.15 -55.89 24.34
CA SER A 269 6.89 -56.84 23.24
C SER A 269 7.87 -56.76 22.07
N PHE A 270 8.73 -55.74 22.01
CA PHE A 270 9.83 -55.67 21.02
C PHE A 270 11.07 -56.45 21.47
N HIS A 271 11.14 -56.85 22.75
CA HIS A 271 12.34 -57.41 23.38
C HIS A 271 12.30 -58.94 23.50
N TYR A 272 11.17 -59.58 23.22
CA TYR A 272 11.03 -61.03 23.28
C TYR A 272 10.27 -61.53 22.04
N ASP A 273 10.85 -62.58 21.47
CA ASP A 273 10.60 -63.20 20.17
C ASP A 273 9.11 -63.35 19.72
N ARG A 274 8.90 -63.25 18.40
CA ARG A 274 7.77 -63.71 17.55
C ARG A 274 6.44 -62.91 17.50
N PHE A 275 6.26 -62.27 16.34
CA PHE A 275 5.00 -62.04 15.58
C PHE A 275 3.86 -61.19 16.17
N THR A 276 3.94 -60.64 17.38
CA THR A 276 3.01 -59.60 17.83
C THR A 276 3.60 -58.21 17.68
N LEU A 277 3.65 -57.73 16.43
CA LEU A 277 3.88 -56.31 16.07
C LEU A 277 2.76 -55.37 16.56
N TRP A 278 1.74 -55.94 17.19
CA TRP A 278 0.65 -55.26 17.86
C TRP A 278 1.02 -55.10 19.35
N PRO A 279 1.03 -53.87 19.92
CA PRO A 279 0.44 -52.62 19.43
C PRO A 279 1.45 -51.64 18.76
N ALA A 280 2.67 -52.07 18.46
CA ALA A 280 3.72 -51.18 17.98
C ALA A 280 3.41 -50.53 16.62
N VAL A 281 2.85 -51.27 15.66
CA VAL A 281 2.51 -50.76 14.32
C VAL A 281 1.47 -49.64 14.35
N PRO A 282 0.29 -49.79 15.00
CA PRO A 282 -0.68 -48.69 15.06
C PRO A 282 -0.12 -47.47 15.81
N LEU A 283 0.65 -47.68 16.88
CA LEU A 283 1.26 -46.57 17.63
C LEU A 283 2.32 -45.81 16.80
N MET A 284 3.10 -46.52 16.00
CA MET A 284 4.06 -45.93 15.07
C MET A 284 3.36 -45.13 13.96
N LEU A 285 2.27 -45.66 13.39
CA LEU A 285 1.47 -44.94 12.39
C LEU A 285 0.87 -43.65 12.97
N VAL A 286 0.31 -43.72 14.17
CA VAL A 286 -0.19 -42.54 14.90
C VAL A 286 0.94 -41.53 15.13
N GLY A 287 2.09 -41.99 15.61
CA GLY A 287 3.26 -41.12 15.82
C GLY A 287 3.73 -40.42 14.54
N LEU A 288 3.78 -41.15 13.42
CA LEU A 288 4.15 -40.62 12.11
C LEU A 288 3.12 -39.59 11.61
N THR A 289 1.82 -39.85 11.79
CA THR A 289 0.77 -38.90 11.39
C THR A 289 0.85 -37.60 12.19
N PHE A 290 1.12 -37.65 13.50
CA PHE A 290 1.30 -36.47 14.33
C PHE A 290 2.54 -35.65 13.92
N LEU A 291 3.65 -36.32 13.60
CA LEU A 291 4.83 -35.64 13.05
C LEU A 291 4.57 -35.01 11.68
N TRP A 292 3.77 -35.65 10.83
CA TRP A 292 3.45 -35.13 9.51
C TRP A 292 2.47 -33.95 9.54
N LEU A 293 1.56 -33.91 10.53
CA LEU A 293 0.65 -32.78 10.74
C LEU A 293 1.38 -31.53 11.24
N ASP A 294 2.48 -31.70 11.96
CA ASP A 294 3.29 -30.60 12.48
C ASP A 294 3.87 -29.74 11.35
N ARG A 295 3.60 -28.43 11.43
CA ARG A 295 4.02 -27.45 10.41
C ARG A 295 5.54 -27.36 10.32
N ASN A 296 6.23 -27.38 11.46
CA ASN A 296 7.68 -27.14 11.53
C ASN A 296 8.48 -28.38 11.13
N VAL A 297 7.96 -29.58 11.40
CA VAL A 297 8.51 -30.83 10.86
C VAL A 297 8.40 -30.86 9.33
N ARG A 298 7.25 -30.45 8.76
CA ARG A 298 7.11 -30.38 7.28
C ARG A 298 8.06 -29.37 6.65
N ILE A 299 8.26 -28.22 7.28
CA ILE A 299 9.22 -27.20 6.82
C ILE A 299 10.65 -27.77 6.84
N LEU A 300 11.06 -28.46 7.91
CA LEU A 300 12.35 -29.13 8.00
C LEU A 300 12.52 -30.17 6.89
N VAL A 301 11.54 -31.06 6.71
CA VAL A 301 11.61 -32.11 5.68
C VAL A 301 11.71 -31.47 4.29
N ARG A 302 10.90 -30.45 4.00
CA ARG A 302 10.96 -29.74 2.72
C ARG A 302 12.30 -29.04 2.51
N TRP A 303 12.90 -28.45 3.55
CA TRP A 303 14.23 -27.86 3.51
C TRP A 303 15.34 -28.89 3.26
N ILE A 304 15.29 -30.05 3.93
CA ILE A 304 16.24 -31.17 3.70
C ILE A 304 16.10 -31.69 2.26
N TRP A 305 14.87 -31.88 1.78
CA TRP A 305 14.60 -32.33 0.42
C TRP A 305 15.06 -31.29 -0.60
N GLN A 306 14.79 -30.00 -0.39
CA GLN A 306 15.27 -28.94 -1.26
C GLN A 306 16.80 -28.93 -1.33
N ARG A 307 17.52 -29.01 -0.20
CA ARG A 307 18.99 -29.07 -0.22
C ARG A 307 19.55 -30.34 -0.85
N ARG A 308 18.87 -31.48 -0.72
CA ARG A 308 19.33 -32.76 -1.28
C ARG A 308 19.11 -32.85 -2.79
N TRP A 309 18.06 -32.22 -3.32
CA TRP A 309 17.72 -32.25 -4.75
C TRP A 309 18.23 -31.03 -5.54
N TYR A 310 18.34 -29.87 -4.91
CA TYR A 310 18.83 -28.62 -5.54
C TYR A 310 20.26 -28.27 -5.16
N GLY A 311 21.13 -29.26 -4.91
CA GLY A 311 22.52 -29.04 -4.51
C GLY A 311 23.29 -28.07 -5.43
N ARG A 312 23.26 -26.78 -5.05
CA ARG A 312 24.29 -25.76 -5.22
C ARG A 312 24.46 -25.09 -3.87
#